data_AF-A0A2H0S940-F1
#
_entry.id   AF-A0A2H0S940-F1
#
_cell.length_a   1.000
_cell.length_b   1.000
_cell.length_c   1.000
_cell.angle_alpha   90.00
_cell.angle_beta   90.00
_cell.angle_gamma   90.00
#
_symmetry.space_group_name_H-M   'P 1'
#
loop_
_entity.id
_entity.type
_entity.pdbx_description
1 polymer ?
#
loop_
_entity_poly.entity_id
_entity_poly.type
_entity_poly.pdbx_seq_one_letter_code
_entity_poly.pdbx_strand_id
1 'polypeptide(L)'
;MQQITEDFKISQLFELTPDSVVILENSGLKVTGCDARTERTLKELFAHHKLESQKTQKILTHLNKLKQIEVEAHIPSKKDQSPQKITEGNKIYYKVAGLMFTETAVKNLESLSENSGLQIRLSAGGCSGFKYDYDFTPSPQADEKVYKLTEKLSIFMNDFTFSRSYGSVVEFKLGLHESGLTIINPNKKRACSCGTSIAF
;
A
#
# COMPACT_ATOMS: atom_id res chain seq x y z
N MET A 1 -14.76 -2.39 -5.93
CA MET A 1 -14.05 -1.19 -5.40
C MET A 1 -15.06 -0.17 -4.96
N GLN A 2 -14.90 0.43 -3.77
CA GLN A 2 -15.78 1.51 -3.30
C GLN A 2 -15.54 2.79 -4.11
N GLN A 3 -16.60 3.44 -4.57
CA GLN A 3 -16.50 4.73 -5.28
C GLN A 3 -16.18 5.86 -4.29
N ILE A 4 -15.30 6.80 -4.67
CA ILE A 4 -15.08 8.04 -3.90
C ILE A 4 -16.32 8.92 -4.07
N THR A 5 -16.98 9.22 -2.95
CA THR A 5 -18.16 10.09 -2.87
C THR A 5 -17.85 11.34 -2.05
N GLU A 6 -18.77 12.31 -2.01
CA GLU A 6 -18.61 13.53 -1.22
C GLU A 6 -18.46 13.28 0.29
N ASP A 7 -18.94 12.13 0.79
CA ASP A 7 -18.89 11.79 2.21
C ASP A 7 -17.53 11.28 2.67
N PHE A 8 -16.59 11.03 1.73
CA PHE A 8 -15.23 10.64 2.09
C PHE A 8 -14.53 11.74 2.88
N LYS A 9 -13.89 11.36 3.98
CA LYS A 9 -12.91 12.22 4.64
C LYS A 9 -11.71 12.46 3.74
N ILE A 10 -11.13 13.66 3.81
CA ILE A 10 -9.93 13.99 3.03
C ILE A 10 -8.75 13.11 3.46
N SER A 11 -8.60 12.81 4.76
CA SER A 11 -7.59 11.87 5.27
C SER A 11 -7.73 10.49 4.64
N GLN A 12 -8.94 9.92 4.65
CA GLN A 12 -9.24 8.64 4.00
C GLN A 12 -8.98 8.67 2.49
N LEU A 13 -9.31 9.78 1.81
CA LEU A 13 -9.02 9.93 0.39
C LEU A 13 -7.51 9.91 0.12
N PHE A 14 -6.72 10.63 0.91
CA PHE A 14 -5.27 10.69 0.75
C PHE A 14 -4.61 9.35 1.06
N GLU A 15 -5.16 8.61 2.01
CA GLU A 15 -4.72 7.27 2.30
C GLU A 15 -4.94 6.33 1.10
N LEU A 16 -6.13 6.40 0.48
CA LEU A 16 -6.48 5.55 -0.65
C LEU A 16 -5.80 5.98 -1.96
N THR A 17 -5.61 7.28 -2.15
CA THR A 17 -5.20 7.89 -3.41
C THR A 17 -4.37 9.16 -3.13
N PRO A 18 -3.08 9.06 -2.74
CA PRO A 18 -2.24 10.21 -2.39
C PRO A 18 -2.11 11.25 -3.49
N ASP A 19 -2.12 10.86 -4.76
CA ASP A 19 -2.01 11.82 -5.87
C ASP A 19 -3.31 12.62 -6.08
N SER A 20 -4.39 12.28 -5.34
CA SER A 20 -5.60 13.11 -5.27
C SER A 20 -5.33 14.53 -4.77
N VAL A 21 -4.27 14.73 -3.98
CA VAL A 21 -3.79 16.07 -3.57
C VAL A 21 -3.62 16.97 -4.78
N VAL A 22 -2.99 16.46 -5.85
CA VAL A 22 -2.72 17.21 -7.07
C VAL A 22 -4.03 17.60 -7.78
N ILE A 23 -4.99 16.68 -7.82
CA ILE A 23 -6.31 16.95 -8.45
C ILE A 23 -7.05 18.05 -7.67
N LEU A 24 -7.05 17.98 -6.35
CA LEU A 24 -7.74 18.95 -5.50
C LEU A 24 -7.08 20.32 -5.59
N GLU A 25 -5.75 20.40 -5.48
CA GLU A 25 -5.02 21.67 -5.57
C GLU A 25 -5.16 22.33 -6.95
N ASN A 26 -5.05 21.56 -8.04
CA ASN A 26 -5.28 22.07 -9.39
C ASN A 26 -6.74 22.51 -9.64
N SER A 27 -7.68 22.04 -8.80
CA SER A 27 -9.08 22.49 -8.82
C SER A 27 -9.33 23.76 -8.01
N GLY A 28 -8.28 24.31 -7.37
CA GLY A 28 -8.33 25.48 -6.51
C GLY A 28 -8.69 25.16 -5.05
N LEU A 29 -8.62 23.89 -4.64
CA LEU A 29 -8.96 23.46 -3.29
C LEU A 29 -7.69 23.34 -2.45
N LYS A 30 -7.58 24.20 -1.44
CA LYS A 30 -6.44 24.12 -0.51
C LYS A 30 -6.65 22.97 0.47
N VAL A 31 -5.82 21.93 0.33
CA VAL A 31 -5.90 20.69 1.11
C VAL A 31 -4.57 20.29 1.76
N THR A 32 -3.54 21.14 1.64
CA THR A 32 -2.23 21.00 2.27
C THR A 32 -1.87 22.24 3.10
N GLY A 33 -0.92 22.10 4.03
CA GLY A 33 -0.46 23.14 4.95
C GLY A 33 -1.06 23.06 6.36
N CYS A 34 -0.58 23.89 7.29
CA CYS A 34 -0.97 23.83 8.71
C CYS A 34 -2.47 24.07 8.97
N ASP A 35 -3.14 24.78 8.07
CA ASP A 35 -4.59 25.06 8.14
C ASP A 35 -5.44 23.99 7.43
N ALA A 36 -4.82 22.97 6.83
CA ALA A 36 -5.53 21.94 6.10
C ALA A 36 -6.29 21.04 7.08
N ARG A 37 -7.61 21.22 7.12
CA ARG A 37 -8.52 20.34 7.88
C ARG A 37 -8.75 19.07 7.08
N THR A 38 -7.98 18.02 7.34
CA THR A 38 -8.09 16.71 6.65
C THR A 38 -9.20 15.82 7.22
N GLU A 39 -9.66 16.11 8.44
CA GLU A 39 -10.74 15.36 9.10
C GLU A 39 -12.15 15.70 8.63
N ARG A 40 -12.29 16.73 7.79
CA ARG A 40 -13.56 17.09 7.15
C ARG A 40 -13.83 16.21 5.93
N THR A 41 -15.08 16.15 5.50
CA THR A 41 -15.49 15.46 4.27
C THR A 41 -15.21 16.30 3.02
N LEU A 42 -15.18 15.65 1.85
CA LEU A 42 -15.12 16.34 0.57
C LEU A 42 -16.32 17.29 0.38
N LYS A 43 -17.51 16.90 0.85
CA LYS A 43 -18.71 17.74 0.86
C LYS A 43 -18.48 19.06 1.57
N GLU A 44 -17.91 19.00 2.77
CA GLU A 44 -17.60 20.18 3.59
C GLU A 44 -16.51 21.05 2.95
N LEU A 45 -15.50 20.42 2.33
CA LEU A 45 -14.48 21.12 1.54
C LEU A 45 -15.10 21.88 0.36
N PHE A 46 -15.99 21.23 -0.39
CA PHE A 46 -16.60 21.81 -1.57
C PHE A 46 -17.55 22.96 -1.21
N ALA A 47 -18.36 22.78 -0.16
CA ALA A 47 -19.24 23.81 0.36
C ALA A 47 -18.45 25.04 0.85
N HIS A 48 -17.33 24.83 1.54
CA HIS A 48 -16.48 25.93 2.01
C HIS A 48 -15.93 26.79 0.85
N HIS A 49 -15.60 26.17 -0.29
CA HIS A 49 -15.13 26.86 -1.49
C HIS A 49 -16.26 27.29 -2.43
N LYS A 50 -17.53 27.14 -2.00
CA LYS A 50 -18.74 27.51 -2.76
C LYS A 50 -18.72 26.93 -4.18
N LEU A 51 -18.34 25.66 -4.29
CA LEU A 51 -18.28 24.96 -5.58
C LEU A 51 -19.67 24.60 -6.07
N GLU A 52 -19.93 24.93 -7.34
CA GLU A 52 -21.14 24.50 -8.05
C GLU A 52 -21.17 22.98 -8.25
N SER A 53 -22.37 22.39 -8.22
CA SER A 53 -22.57 20.94 -8.34
C SER A 53 -21.90 20.32 -9.57
N GLN A 54 -21.89 21.03 -10.70
CA GLN A 54 -21.23 20.57 -11.93
C GLN A 54 -19.69 20.46 -11.75
N LYS A 55 -19.07 21.40 -11.03
CA LYS A 55 -17.63 21.39 -10.80
C LYS A 55 -17.26 20.32 -9.77
N THR A 56 -18.06 20.16 -8.72
CA THR A 56 -17.91 19.08 -7.75
C THR A 56 -17.98 17.70 -8.40
N GLN A 57 -18.97 17.48 -9.27
CA GLN A 57 -19.11 16.21 -9.99
C GLN A 57 -17.89 15.93 -10.90
N LYS A 58 -17.35 16.96 -11.56
CA LYS A 58 -16.12 16.82 -12.37
C LYS A 58 -14.92 16.40 -11.52
N ILE A 59 -14.75 17.01 -10.35
CA ILE A 59 -13.67 16.65 -9.41
C ILE A 59 -13.81 15.20 -8.95
N LEU A 60 -15.01 14.78 -8.52
CA LEU A 60 -15.27 13.40 -8.13
C LEU A 60 -15.02 12.40 -9.26
N THR A 61 -15.40 12.74 -10.50
CA THR A 61 -15.09 11.91 -11.67
C THR A 61 -13.59 11.77 -11.88
N HIS A 62 -12.82 12.86 -11.77
CA HIS A 62 -11.36 12.81 -11.89
C HIS A 62 -10.71 12.02 -10.77
N LEU A 63 -11.18 12.17 -9.53
CA LEU A 63 -10.70 11.40 -8.38
C LEU A 63 -10.97 9.90 -8.55
N ASN A 64 -12.17 9.52 -8.99
CA ASN A 64 -12.50 8.13 -9.25
C ASN A 64 -11.72 7.54 -10.42
N LYS A 65 -11.46 8.34 -11.47
CA LYS A 65 -10.59 7.93 -12.58
C LYS A 65 -9.14 7.75 -12.12
N LEU A 66 -8.61 8.66 -11.29
CA LEU A 66 -7.27 8.52 -10.71
C LEU A 66 -7.18 7.29 -9.82
N LYS A 67 -8.17 7.07 -8.95
CA LYS A 67 -8.25 5.85 -8.14
C LYS A 67 -8.25 4.61 -9.02
N GLN A 68 -9.02 4.62 -10.11
CA GLN A 68 -9.03 3.53 -11.07
C GLN A 68 -7.64 3.34 -11.68
N ILE A 69 -6.95 4.40 -12.08
CA ILE A 69 -5.57 4.34 -12.62
C ILE A 69 -4.57 3.83 -11.57
N GLU A 70 -4.59 4.35 -10.35
CA GLU A 70 -3.67 3.93 -9.27
C GLU A 70 -3.92 2.48 -8.84
N VAL A 71 -5.16 2.01 -8.92
CA VAL A 71 -5.52 0.61 -8.68
C VAL A 71 -5.14 -0.25 -9.88
N GLU A 72 -5.49 0.15 -11.11
CA GLU A 72 -5.21 -0.57 -12.36
C GLU A 72 -3.73 -0.68 -12.70
N ALA A 73 -2.93 0.34 -12.36
CA ALA A 73 -1.47 0.33 -12.54
C ALA A 73 -0.79 -0.81 -11.79
N HIS A 74 -1.44 -1.36 -10.76
CA HIS A 74 -0.93 -2.46 -9.96
C HIS A 74 -2.04 -3.46 -9.57
N ILE A 75 -2.86 -3.90 -10.53
CA ILE A 75 -3.70 -5.08 -10.31
C ILE A 75 -2.81 -6.33 -10.43
N PRO A 76 -2.89 -7.29 -9.50
CA PRO A 76 -2.14 -8.54 -9.61
C PRO A 76 -2.46 -9.24 -10.93
N SER A 77 -1.45 -9.38 -11.80
CA SER A 77 -1.57 -10.16 -13.02
C SER A 77 -1.45 -11.65 -12.71
N LYS A 78 -1.82 -12.53 -13.66
CA LYS A 78 -1.56 -13.98 -13.51
C LYS A 78 -0.07 -14.29 -13.26
N LYS A 79 0.85 -13.44 -13.74
CA LYS A 79 2.30 -13.61 -13.53
C LYS A 79 2.73 -13.30 -12.09
N ASP A 80 1.94 -12.51 -11.35
CA ASP A 80 2.23 -12.14 -9.96
C ASP A 80 1.74 -13.20 -8.96
N GLN A 81 0.95 -14.17 -9.41
CA GLN A 81 0.39 -15.25 -8.60
C GLN A 81 1.33 -16.44 -8.39
N SER A 82 2.29 -16.63 -9.31
CA SER A 82 3.26 -17.71 -9.28
C SER A 82 4.65 -17.19 -8.96
N PRO A 83 5.41 -17.88 -8.09
CA PRO A 83 6.73 -17.43 -7.69
C PRO A 83 7.71 -17.54 -8.86
N GLN A 84 8.46 -16.48 -9.11
CA GLN A 84 9.52 -16.43 -10.12
C GLN A 84 10.87 -16.27 -9.43
N LYS A 85 11.80 -17.19 -9.70
CA LYS A 85 13.17 -17.05 -9.23
C LYS A 85 13.94 -16.12 -10.17
N ILE A 86 14.53 -15.07 -9.61
CA ILE A 86 15.35 -14.08 -10.32
C ILE A 86 16.76 -14.16 -9.76
N THR A 87 17.76 -14.20 -10.64
CA THR A 87 19.18 -14.17 -10.26
C THR A 87 19.80 -12.89 -10.81
N GLU A 88 20.39 -12.09 -9.93
CA GLU A 88 21.10 -10.86 -10.29
C GLU A 88 22.51 -10.91 -9.68
N GLY A 89 23.52 -11.15 -10.53
CA GLY A 89 24.86 -11.49 -10.09
C GLY A 89 24.85 -12.74 -9.20
N ASN A 90 25.33 -12.59 -7.96
CA ASN A 90 25.34 -13.67 -6.97
C ASN A 90 24.12 -13.66 -6.03
N LYS A 91 23.15 -12.76 -6.25
CA LYS A 91 21.96 -12.66 -5.40
C LYS A 91 20.77 -13.37 -6.03
N ILE A 92 20.00 -14.05 -5.18
CA ILE A 92 18.77 -14.75 -5.56
C ILE A 92 17.59 -14.03 -4.92
N TYR A 93 16.58 -13.76 -5.75
CA TYR A 93 15.30 -13.22 -5.34
C TYR A 93 14.15 -14.12 -5.78
N TYR A 94 13.08 -14.12 -5.00
CA TYR A 94 11.82 -14.78 -5.32
C TYR A 94 10.77 -13.69 -5.49
N LYS A 95 10.29 -13.51 -6.72
CA LYS A 95 9.26 -12.54 -7.05
C LYS A 95 7.88 -13.18 -6.98
N VAL A 96 7.00 -12.64 -6.14
CA VAL A 96 5.60 -13.05 -6.02
C VAL A 96 4.80 -11.92 -5.37
N ALA A 97 3.50 -11.82 -5.61
CA ALA A 97 2.64 -10.79 -5.02
C ALA A 97 3.15 -9.35 -5.26
N GLY A 98 3.81 -9.12 -6.40
CA GLY A 98 4.44 -7.83 -6.70
C GLY A 98 5.68 -7.50 -5.84
N LEU A 99 6.09 -8.37 -4.93
CA LEU A 99 7.25 -8.22 -4.04
C LEU A 99 8.44 -9.05 -4.52
N MET A 100 9.65 -8.64 -4.13
CA MET A 100 10.88 -9.42 -4.33
C MET A 100 11.45 -9.85 -2.97
N PHE A 101 11.38 -11.14 -2.66
CA PHE A 101 11.92 -11.69 -1.42
C PHE A 101 13.37 -12.13 -1.63
N THR A 102 14.28 -11.71 -0.75
CA THR A 102 15.65 -12.26 -0.73
C THR A 102 15.64 -13.74 -0.34
N GLU A 103 16.62 -14.50 -0.80
CA GLU A 103 16.76 -15.92 -0.41
C GLU A 103 16.78 -16.11 1.12
N THR A 104 17.49 -15.24 1.84
CA THR A 104 17.51 -15.24 3.31
C THR A 104 16.12 -15.01 3.89
N ALA A 105 15.32 -14.11 3.32
CA ALA A 105 13.96 -13.87 3.78
C ALA A 105 13.07 -15.11 3.59
N VAL A 106 13.11 -15.74 2.41
CA VAL A 106 12.32 -16.95 2.15
C VAL A 106 12.66 -18.06 3.15
N LYS A 107 13.96 -18.34 3.36
CA LYS A 107 14.40 -19.39 4.29
C LYS A 107 13.93 -19.16 5.72
N ASN A 108 14.07 -17.94 6.24
CA ASN A 108 13.63 -17.62 7.60
C ASN A 108 12.11 -17.66 7.71
N LEU A 109 11.38 -17.12 6.74
CA LEU A 109 9.91 -17.13 6.78
C LEU A 109 9.33 -18.54 6.69
N GLU A 110 9.90 -19.42 5.88
CA GLU A 110 9.49 -20.84 5.84
C GLU A 110 9.73 -21.54 7.17
N SER A 111 10.82 -21.21 7.88
CA SER A 111 11.09 -21.80 9.18
C SER A 111 10.13 -21.32 10.28
N LEU A 112 9.60 -20.10 10.13
CA LEU A 112 8.71 -19.46 11.11
C LEU A 112 7.22 -19.71 10.83
N SER A 113 6.87 -20.21 9.64
CA SER A 113 5.47 -20.22 9.22
C SER A 113 4.60 -21.26 9.89
N GLU A 114 5.17 -22.36 10.41
CA GLU A 114 4.42 -23.43 11.12
C GLU A 114 3.11 -23.87 10.41
N ASN A 115 3.11 -23.99 9.07
CA ASN A 115 1.95 -24.27 8.20
C ASN A 115 0.91 -23.13 8.08
N SER A 116 1.25 -21.93 8.50
CA SER A 116 0.49 -20.69 8.29
C SER A 116 0.98 -19.93 7.04
N GLY A 117 0.16 -19.03 6.53
CA GLY A 117 0.57 -18.04 5.52
C GLY A 117 1.07 -16.76 6.17
N LEU A 118 1.97 -16.05 5.47
CA LEU A 118 2.42 -14.72 5.86
C LEU A 118 1.42 -13.68 5.35
N GLN A 119 0.71 -13.04 6.26
CA GLN A 119 -0.12 -11.89 5.96
C GLN A 119 0.74 -10.62 5.94
N ILE A 120 0.58 -9.78 4.92
CA ILE A 120 1.25 -8.48 4.82
C ILE A 120 0.19 -7.41 4.59
N ARG A 121 0.20 -6.36 5.40
CA ARG A 121 -0.75 -5.24 5.35
C ARG A 121 -0.07 -3.90 5.47
N LEU A 122 -0.69 -2.90 4.86
CA LEU A 122 -0.48 -1.50 5.23
C LEU A 122 -1.60 -1.07 6.16
N SER A 123 -1.20 -0.58 7.34
CA SER A 123 -2.12 0.01 8.32
C SER A 123 -1.85 1.50 8.44
N ALA A 124 -2.92 2.28 8.65
CA ALA A 124 -2.79 3.68 9.01
C ALA A 124 -2.06 3.80 10.35
N GLY A 125 -0.96 4.58 10.39
CA GLY A 125 -0.15 4.73 11.60
C GLY A 125 1.25 5.27 11.37
N GLY A 126 1.86 5.80 12.44
CA GLY A 126 3.20 6.40 12.41
C GLY A 126 3.21 7.86 11.95
N CYS A 127 4.36 8.54 12.09
CA CYS A 127 4.51 9.98 11.80
C CYS A 127 4.29 10.36 10.33
N SER A 128 4.29 9.38 9.42
CA SER A 128 4.23 9.58 7.96
C SER A 128 2.97 9.01 7.30
N GLY A 129 2.03 8.44 8.07
CA GLY A 129 0.71 8.03 7.58
C GLY A 129 0.50 6.52 7.49
N PHE A 130 1.51 5.73 7.13
CA PHE A 130 1.38 4.27 7.03
C PHE A 130 2.54 3.49 7.63
N LYS A 131 2.23 2.29 8.12
CA LYS A 131 3.19 1.26 8.54
C LYS A 131 2.87 -0.09 7.90
N TYR A 132 3.92 -0.89 7.67
CA TYR A 132 3.77 -2.29 7.34
C TYR A 132 3.50 -3.09 8.61
N ASP A 133 2.45 -3.89 8.59
CA ASP A 133 2.18 -4.92 9.58
C ASP A 133 2.23 -6.29 8.89
N TYR A 134 2.74 -7.29 9.58
CA TYR A 134 2.76 -8.66 9.09
C TYR A 134 2.55 -9.65 10.23
N ASP A 135 1.93 -10.78 9.92
CA ASP A 135 1.66 -11.84 10.89
C ASP A 135 1.56 -13.20 10.19
N PHE A 136 1.79 -14.29 10.92
CA PHE A 136 1.54 -15.65 10.45
C PHE A 136 0.12 -16.06 10.81
N THR A 137 -0.70 -16.33 9.79
CA THR A 137 -2.12 -16.62 9.96
C THR A 137 -2.50 -17.91 9.24
N PRO A 138 -3.45 -18.71 9.76
CA PRO A 138 -3.83 -19.98 9.14
C PRO A 138 -4.63 -19.80 7.84
N SER A 139 -5.24 -18.62 7.62
CA SER A 139 -6.11 -18.36 6.48
C SER A 139 -6.14 -16.88 6.10
N PRO A 140 -6.31 -16.55 4.80
CA PRO A 140 -6.48 -15.16 4.36
C PRO A 140 -7.81 -14.57 4.87
N GLN A 141 -7.87 -13.24 4.97
CA GLN A 141 -9.14 -12.54 5.12
C GLN A 141 -9.93 -12.45 3.81
N ALA A 142 -11.21 -12.07 3.92
CA ALA A 142 -12.16 -12.05 2.80
C ALA A 142 -11.76 -11.11 1.64
N ASP A 143 -11.00 -10.04 1.93
CA ASP A 143 -10.49 -9.09 0.94
C ASP A 143 -9.05 -9.38 0.49
N GLU A 144 -8.43 -10.45 1.01
CA GLU A 144 -7.05 -10.82 0.72
C GLU A 144 -6.97 -11.87 -0.38
N LYS A 145 -5.98 -11.71 -1.26
CA LYS A 145 -5.60 -12.70 -2.25
C LYS A 145 -4.47 -13.57 -1.71
N VAL A 146 -4.45 -14.83 -2.14
CA VAL A 146 -3.42 -15.80 -1.80
C VAL A 146 -2.39 -15.88 -2.93
N TYR A 147 -1.12 -15.75 -2.58
CA TYR A 147 0.00 -15.87 -3.50
C TYR A 147 0.99 -16.91 -3.00
N LYS A 148 1.28 -17.95 -3.80
CA LYS A 148 2.17 -19.02 -3.37
C LYS A 148 3.63 -18.57 -3.50
N LEU A 149 4.36 -18.40 -2.38
CA LEU A 149 5.78 -18.05 -2.41
C LEU A 149 6.65 -19.30 -2.58
N THR A 150 6.33 -20.36 -1.85
CA THR A 150 6.97 -21.69 -1.97
C THR A 150 5.93 -22.79 -1.83
N GLU A 151 6.36 -24.06 -1.86
CA GLU A 151 5.49 -25.19 -1.54
C GLU A 151 4.94 -25.17 -0.10
N LYS A 152 5.60 -24.47 0.83
CA LYS A 152 5.26 -24.43 2.26
C LYS A 152 4.72 -23.08 2.74
N LEU A 153 4.89 -22.02 1.95
CA LEU A 153 4.57 -20.66 2.37
C LEU A 153 3.75 -19.94 1.31
N SER A 154 2.63 -19.38 1.76
CA SER A 154 1.78 -18.47 0.97
C SER A 154 1.80 -17.08 1.58
N ILE A 155 1.61 -16.06 0.75
CA ILE A 155 1.44 -14.67 1.12
C ILE A 155 -0.03 -14.30 1.02
N PHE A 156 -0.57 -13.63 2.03
CA PHE A 156 -1.92 -13.06 2.03
C PHE A 156 -1.83 -11.55 1.97
N MET A 157 -2.50 -10.96 0.98
CA MET A 157 -2.41 -9.51 0.74
C MET A 157 -3.64 -9.01 0.01
N ASN A 158 -4.20 -7.89 0.46
CA ASN A 158 -5.28 -7.20 -0.23
C ASN A 158 -4.76 -6.29 -1.36
N ASP A 159 -5.66 -5.86 -2.24
CA ASP A 159 -5.31 -5.07 -3.43
C ASP A 159 -4.66 -3.72 -3.09
N PHE A 160 -5.06 -3.11 -1.96
CA PHE A 160 -4.48 -1.85 -1.49
C PHE A 160 -3.01 -2.03 -1.11
N THR A 161 -2.70 -3.04 -0.29
CA THR A 161 -1.33 -3.34 0.13
C THR A 161 -0.47 -3.74 -1.06
N PHE A 162 -1.02 -4.54 -1.98
CA PHE A 162 -0.34 -4.95 -3.21
C PHE A 162 0.06 -3.72 -4.03
N SER A 163 -0.89 -2.84 -4.35
CA SER A 163 -0.63 -1.68 -5.22
C SER A 163 0.47 -0.78 -4.65
N ARG A 164 0.42 -0.54 -3.34
CA ARG A 164 1.41 0.31 -2.66
C ARG A 164 2.77 -0.34 -2.49
N SER A 165 2.82 -1.66 -2.41
CA SER A 165 4.06 -2.40 -2.16
C SER A 165 4.69 -2.96 -3.41
N TYR A 166 4.07 -2.79 -4.58
CA TYR A 166 4.58 -3.32 -5.83
C TYR A 166 6.01 -2.83 -6.12
N GLY A 167 6.91 -3.77 -6.42
CA GLY A 167 8.34 -3.52 -6.62
C GLY A 167 9.16 -3.45 -5.33
N SER A 168 8.56 -3.60 -4.16
CA SER A 168 9.29 -3.60 -2.88
C SER A 168 10.15 -4.85 -2.71
N VAL A 169 11.28 -4.68 -2.02
CA VAL A 169 12.17 -5.78 -1.64
C VAL A 169 11.88 -6.18 -0.20
N VAL A 170 11.72 -7.48 0.05
CA VAL A 170 11.52 -8.06 1.37
C VAL A 170 12.81 -8.75 1.82
N GLU A 171 13.35 -8.25 2.93
CA GLU A 171 14.52 -8.78 3.59
C GLU A 171 14.16 -9.32 4.97
N PHE A 172 14.96 -10.25 5.48
CA PHE A 172 14.89 -10.68 6.86
C PHE A 172 16.24 -10.38 7.51
N LYS A 173 16.25 -9.45 8.45
CA LYS A 173 17.45 -9.05 9.16
C LYS A 173 17.58 -9.91 10.41
N LEU A 174 18.78 -10.43 10.62
CA LEU A 174 19.17 -11.10 11.84
C LEU A 174 20.12 -10.15 12.58
N GLY A 175 19.66 -9.59 13.68
CA GLY A 175 20.41 -8.65 14.50
C GLY A 175 20.35 -9.02 15.97
N LEU A 176 21.39 -8.61 16.70
CA LEU A 176 21.49 -8.80 18.16
C LEU A 176 20.38 -8.07 18.93
N HIS A 177 19.94 -6.91 18.43
CA HIS A 177 18.92 -6.08 19.07
C HIS A 177 17.54 -6.20 18.42
N GLU A 178 17.50 -6.49 17.12
CA GLU A 178 16.25 -6.63 16.37
C GLU A 178 16.46 -7.64 15.25
N SER A 179 15.58 -8.63 15.19
CA SER A 179 15.50 -9.59 14.10
C SER A 179 14.08 -9.60 13.56
N GLY A 180 13.92 -9.56 12.24
CA GLY A 180 12.59 -9.51 11.66
C GLY A 180 12.56 -9.14 10.19
N LEU A 181 11.33 -9.12 9.67
CA LEU A 181 11.03 -8.75 8.29
C LEU A 181 11.21 -7.24 8.10
N THR A 182 11.91 -6.85 7.04
CA THR A 182 12.02 -5.47 6.57
C THR A 182 11.50 -5.38 5.15
N ILE A 183 10.56 -4.48 4.89
CA ILE A 183 10.03 -4.20 3.55
C ILE A 183 10.60 -2.86 3.07
N ILE A 184 11.41 -2.91 2.01
CA ILE A 184 12.06 -1.75 1.39
C ILE A 184 11.25 -1.37 0.16
N ASN A 185 10.47 -0.30 0.31
CA ASN A 185 9.60 0.18 -0.76
C ASN A 185 10.29 1.30 -1.58
N PRO A 186 10.52 1.10 -2.90
CA PRO A 186 11.13 2.13 -3.76
C PRO A 186 10.17 3.30 -4.07
N ASN A 187 8.87 3.12 -3.91
CA ASN A 187 7.84 4.12 -4.20
C ASN A 187 7.57 5.07 -3.02
N LYS A 188 8.29 4.95 -1.90
CA LYS A 188 8.10 5.83 -0.74
C LYS A 188 8.59 7.25 -1.05
N LYS A 189 7.73 8.25 -0.88
CA LYS A 189 8.10 9.68 -1.06
C LYS A 189 8.85 10.23 0.15
N ARG A 190 8.53 9.76 1.36
CA ARG A 190 9.20 10.10 2.63
C ARG A 190 9.20 8.89 3.58
N ALA A 191 10.30 8.67 4.29
CA ALA A 191 10.39 7.71 5.39
C ALA A 191 10.60 8.47 6.70
N CYS A 192 10.00 8.01 7.80
CA CYS A 192 10.31 8.58 9.12
C CYS A 192 11.80 8.36 9.45
N SER A 193 12.41 9.25 10.23
CA SER A 193 13.82 9.16 10.64
C SER A 193 14.16 7.88 11.40
N CYS A 194 13.16 7.24 12.03
CA CYS A 194 13.31 5.94 12.70
C CYS A 194 13.03 4.74 11.78
N GLY A 195 12.63 4.94 10.52
CA GLY A 195 12.46 3.89 9.51
C GLY A 195 11.21 3.01 9.65
N THR A 196 10.41 3.15 10.70
CA THR A 196 9.25 2.29 10.98
C THR A 196 7.96 2.71 10.28
N SER A 197 7.98 3.82 9.52
CA SER A 197 6.79 4.34 8.84
C SER A 197 7.15 4.98 7.50
N ILE A 198 6.22 4.90 6.55
CA ILE A 198 6.38 5.41 5.18
C ILE A 198 5.20 6.30 4.76
N ALA A 199 5.46 7.20 3.82
CA ALA A 199 4.46 7.98 3.09
C ALA A 199 4.56 7.68 1.59
N PHE A 200 3.42 7.67 0.92
CA PHE A 200 3.26 7.45 -0.52
C PHE A 200 2.87 8.74 -1.26
#